data_AF-A0A3A4QMD3-F1
#
_entry.id   AF-A0A3A4QMD3-F1
#
_cell.length_a   1.000
_cell.length_b   1.000
_cell.length_c   1.000
_cell.angle_alpha   90.00
_cell.angle_beta   90.00
_cell.angle_gamma   90.00
#
_symmetry.space_group_name_H-M   'P 1'
#
loop_
_entity.id
_entity.type
_entity.pdbx_description
1 polymer ?
#
loop_
_entity_poly.entity_id
_entity_poly.type
_entity_poly.pdbx_seq_one_letter_code
_entity_poly.pdbx_strand_id
1 'polypeptide(L)'
;FYLDEIVDMTKYWYSHPLKYLDTHPSPRHLIMKYDDLIQRPEAVIRSFYEQFGYPDKPGLPVIIDQAVKETLTFNSDHTYSYEEMGFTREQIVGIYADVFKRFEFETREETPVTKSIELDM
;
A
#
# COMPACT_ATOMS: atom_id res chain seq x y z
N PHE A 1 15.22 -21.10 9.20
CA PHE A 1 14.04 -21.98 9.12
C PHE A 1 12.98 -21.42 10.05
N TYR A 2 12.15 -20.50 9.55
CA TYR A 2 10.96 -19.96 10.23
C TYR A 2 9.94 -19.40 9.19
N LEU A 3 9.98 -19.90 7.95
CA LEU A 3 9.23 -19.29 6.84
C LEU A 3 7.72 -19.43 7.06
N ASP A 4 7.28 -20.60 7.53
CA ASP A 4 5.88 -20.87 7.81
C ASP A 4 5.37 -19.98 8.96
N GLU A 5 6.16 -19.84 10.03
CA GLU A 5 5.81 -18.97 11.17
C GLU A 5 5.77 -17.49 10.78
N ILE A 6 6.69 -17.04 9.91
CA ILE A 6 6.69 -15.68 9.37
C ILE A 6 5.43 -15.46 8.53
N VAL A 7 5.09 -16.41 7.65
CA VAL A 7 3.89 -16.35 6.81
C VAL A 7 2.62 -16.33 7.66
N ASP A 8 2.52 -17.17 8.69
CA ASP A 8 1.36 -17.18 9.58
C ASP A 8 1.23 -15.85 10.33
N MET A 9 2.35 -15.28 10.80
CA MET A 9 2.39 -13.98 11.45
C MET A 9 1.93 -12.86 10.50
N THR A 10 2.45 -12.81 9.27
CA THR A 10 2.10 -11.77 8.31
C THR A 10 0.65 -11.90 7.83
N LYS A 11 0.14 -13.12 7.65
CA LYS A 11 -1.30 -13.35 7.39
C LYS A 11 -2.17 -12.83 8.52
N TYR A 12 -1.77 -13.05 9.76
CA TYR A 12 -2.49 -12.52 10.91
C TYR A 12 -2.51 -10.98 10.90
N TRP A 13 -1.39 -10.33 10.55
CA TRP A 13 -1.33 -8.86 10.46
C TRP A 13 -2.25 -8.26 9.39
N TYR A 14 -2.56 -8.98 8.32
CA TYR A 14 -3.60 -8.53 7.39
C TYR A 14 -5.01 -8.88 7.87
N SER A 15 -5.25 -10.16 8.18
CA SER A 15 -6.62 -10.66 8.42
C SER A 15 -7.24 -10.16 9.72
N HIS A 16 -6.46 -10.09 10.80
CA HIS A 16 -6.96 -9.73 12.13
C HIS A 16 -7.49 -8.28 12.20
N PRO A 17 -6.72 -7.23 11.86
CA PRO A 17 -7.23 -5.87 11.95
C PRO A 17 -8.42 -5.64 11.01
N LEU A 18 -8.41 -6.22 9.81
CA LEU A 18 -9.53 -6.08 8.87
C LEU A 18 -10.81 -6.71 9.43
N LYS A 19 -10.72 -7.93 9.98
CA LYS A 19 -11.85 -8.58 10.64
C LYS A 19 -12.34 -7.79 11.85
N TYR A 20 -11.43 -7.23 12.64
CA TYR A 20 -11.80 -6.40 13.79
C TYR A 20 -12.58 -5.16 13.34
N LEU A 21 -12.11 -4.45 12.32
CA LEU A 21 -12.77 -3.26 11.79
C LEU A 21 -14.15 -3.57 11.19
N ASP A 22 -14.28 -4.69 10.46
CA ASP A 22 -15.57 -5.14 9.90
C ASP A 22 -16.60 -5.45 10.99
N THR A 23 -16.14 -6.03 12.10
CA THR A 23 -17.00 -6.42 13.23
C THR A 23 -17.24 -5.27 14.22
N HIS A 24 -16.48 -4.18 14.13
CA HIS A 24 -16.60 -3.00 14.97
C HIS A 24 -16.61 -1.70 14.13
N PRO A 25 -17.65 -1.47 13.32
CA PRO A 25 -17.74 -0.28 12.49
C PRO A 25 -17.58 1.00 13.30
N SER A 26 -16.64 1.86 12.90
CA SER A 26 -16.29 3.07 13.60
C SER A 26 -15.77 4.10 12.60
N PRO A 27 -16.12 5.39 12.71
CA PRO A 27 -15.53 6.42 11.87
C PRO A 27 -14.08 6.73 12.23
N ARG A 28 -13.52 6.10 13.27
CA ARG A 28 -12.16 6.37 13.79
C ARG A 28 -11.08 5.51 13.12
N HIS A 29 -11.26 5.12 11.86
CA HIS A 29 -10.24 4.40 11.09
C HIS A 29 -10.37 4.70 9.61
N LEU A 30 -9.24 4.71 8.90
CA LEU A 30 -9.22 4.78 7.43
C LEU A 30 -8.40 3.61 6.90
N ILE A 31 -8.93 2.91 5.89
CA ILE A 31 -8.19 1.91 5.12
C ILE A 31 -7.96 2.51 3.73
N MET A 32 -6.72 2.46 3.26
CA MET A 32 -6.32 3.08 2.02
C MET A 32 -5.28 2.25 1.28
N LYS A 33 -5.28 2.30 -0.04
CA LYS A 33 -4.27 1.66 -0.88
C LYS A 33 -3.10 2.62 -1.11
N TYR A 34 -1.91 2.07 -1.25
CA TYR A 34 -0.72 2.85 -1.55
C TYR A 34 -0.86 3.62 -2.88
N ASP A 35 -1.38 2.98 -3.93
CA ASP A 35 -1.57 3.64 -5.23
C ASP A 35 -2.51 4.85 -5.15
N ASP A 36 -3.58 4.76 -4.35
CA ASP A 36 -4.49 5.89 -4.13
C ASP A 36 -3.79 7.06 -3.43
N LEU A 37 -2.90 6.77 -2.47
CA LEU A 37 -2.07 7.78 -1.81
C LEU A 37 -1.13 8.48 -2.77
N ILE A 38 -0.42 7.71 -3.61
CA ILE A 38 0.57 8.27 -4.52
C ILE A 38 -0.09 9.05 -5.66
N GLN A 39 -1.22 8.57 -6.17
CA GLN A 39 -1.92 9.25 -7.27
C GLN A 39 -2.64 10.53 -6.81
N ARG A 40 -3.17 10.55 -5.57
CA ARG A 40 -4.02 11.64 -5.07
C ARG A 40 -3.70 12.02 -3.61
N PRO A 41 -2.44 12.37 -3.29
CA PRO A 41 -1.97 12.56 -1.92
C PRO A 41 -2.71 13.67 -1.17
N GLU A 42 -3.02 14.79 -1.85
CA GLU A 42 -3.79 15.88 -1.23
C GLU A 42 -5.20 15.46 -0.85
N ALA A 43 -5.92 14.81 -1.77
CA ALA A 43 -7.29 14.37 -1.54
C ALA A 43 -7.36 13.37 -0.38
N VAL A 44 -6.40 12.44 -0.34
CA VAL A 44 -6.28 11.47 0.76
C VAL A 44 -6.03 12.17 2.09
N ILE A 45 -5.02 13.04 2.18
CA ILE A 45 -4.69 13.73 3.44
C ILE A 45 -5.84 14.63 3.90
N ARG A 46 -6.54 15.29 2.98
CA ARG A 46 -7.74 16.08 3.30
C ARG A 46 -8.85 15.19 3.87
N SER A 47 -9.09 14.02 3.27
CA SER A 47 -10.08 13.07 3.79
C SER A 47 -9.77 12.60 5.21
N PHE A 48 -8.48 12.43 5.56
CA PHE A 48 -8.07 12.19 6.96
C PHE A 48 -8.48 13.34 7.88
N TYR A 49 -8.17 14.58 7.52
CA TYR A 49 -8.51 15.74 8.36
C TYR A 49 -10.01 15.85 8.59
N GLU A 50 -10.81 15.68 7.54
CA GLU A 50 -12.27 15.71 7.61
C GLU A 50 -12.85 14.58 8.46
N GLN A 51 -12.42 13.33 8.21
CA GLN A 51 -12.93 12.16 8.91
C GLN A 51 -12.62 12.18 10.41
N PHE A 52 -11.41 12.61 10.78
CA PHE A 52 -10.97 12.66 12.17
C PHE A 52 -11.30 13.98 12.88
N GLY A 53 -11.94 14.94 12.18
CA GLY A 53 -12.34 16.23 12.75
C GLY A 53 -11.17 17.13 13.10
N TYR A 54 -10.04 16.99 12.40
CA TYR A 54 -8.90 17.88 12.59
C TYR A 54 -9.17 19.26 11.98
N PRO A 55 -8.75 20.34 12.65
CA PRO A 55 -8.87 21.67 12.09
C PRO A 55 -8.03 21.77 10.81
N ASP A 56 -8.51 22.58 9.85
CA ASP A 56 -7.72 22.89 8.67
C ASP A 56 -6.37 23.47 9.08
N LYS A 57 -5.30 23.01 8.42
CA LYS A 57 -3.93 23.40 8.73
C LYS A 57 -3.46 24.42 7.70
N PRO A 58 -3.19 25.68 8.08
CA PRO A 58 -2.62 26.65 7.18
C PRO A 58 -1.32 26.14 6.56
N GLY A 59 -1.19 26.27 5.24
CA GLY A 59 -0.02 25.80 4.50
C GLY A 59 0.01 24.29 4.22
N LEU A 60 -1.02 23.53 4.61
CA LEU A 60 -1.11 22.09 4.31
C LEU A 60 -0.91 21.75 2.83
N PRO A 61 -1.50 22.47 1.85
CA PRO A 61 -1.26 22.19 0.44
C PRO A 61 0.22 22.30 0.04
N VAL A 62 0.95 23.28 0.60
CA VAL A 62 2.39 23.48 0.32
C VAL A 62 3.22 22.36 0.92
N ILE A 63 2.88 21.93 2.15
CA ILE A 63 3.57 20.81 2.81
C ILE A 63 3.39 19.52 2.01
N ILE A 64 2.17 19.27 1.53
CA ILE A 64 1.86 18.07 0.74
C ILE A 64 2.61 18.10 -0.60
N ASP A 65 2.56 19.22 -1.32
CA ASP A 65 3.26 19.37 -2.59
C ASP A 65 4.77 19.14 -2.45
N GLN A 66 5.38 19.71 -1.40
CA GLN A 66 6.81 19.50 -1.12
C GLN A 66 7.13 18.04 -0.80
N ALA A 67 6.33 17.38 0.04
CA ALA A 67 6.52 15.98 0.39
C ALA A 67 6.35 15.04 -0.83
N VAL A 68 5.42 15.35 -1.73
CA VAL A 68 5.22 14.61 -2.98
C VAL A 68 6.43 14.75 -3.89
N LYS A 69 6.95 15.97 -4.06
CA LYS A 69 8.16 16.23 -4.86
C LYS A 69 9.35 15.45 -4.32
N GLU A 70 9.57 15.46 -3.01
CA GLU A 70 10.65 14.69 -2.37
C GLU A 70 10.47 13.19 -2.58
N THR A 71 9.26 12.66 -2.40
CA THR A 71 8.97 11.23 -2.57
C THR A 71 9.19 10.77 -4.01
N LEU A 72 8.82 11.58 -5.01
CA LEU A 72 9.05 11.25 -6.42
C LEU A 72 10.53 11.18 -6.80
N THR A 73 11.42 11.81 -6.03
CA THR A 73 12.87 11.70 -6.22
C THR A 73 13.48 10.47 -5.54
N PHE A 74 12.73 9.80 -4.66
CA PHE A 74 13.19 8.62 -3.96
C PHE A 74 12.96 7.36 -4.80
N ASN A 75 14.06 6.75 -5.26
CA ASN A 75 14.05 5.42 -5.86
C ASN A 75 14.69 4.45 -4.86
N SER A 76 14.02 3.36 -4.52
CA SER A 76 14.63 2.31 -3.71
C SER A 76 15.50 1.42 -4.61
N ASP A 77 16.76 1.21 -4.22
CA ASP A 77 17.67 0.27 -4.91
C ASP A 77 17.33 -1.21 -4.66
N HIS A 78 16.28 -1.49 -3.88
CA HIS A 78 15.90 -2.84 -3.49
C HIS A 78 15.00 -3.48 -4.54
N THR A 79 15.53 -4.50 -5.22
CA THR A 79 14.72 -5.47 -5.97
C THR A 79 14.43 -6.64 -5.04
N TYR A 80 13.16 -6.90 -4.76
CA TYR A 80 12.75 -8.08 -3.99
C TYR A 80 12.27 -9.17 -4.94
N SER A 81 12.77 -10.40 -4.77
CA SER A 81 12.34 -11.58 -5.51
C SER A 81 11.56 -12.54 -4.60
N TYR A 82 10.46 -13.10 -5.11
CA TYR A 82 9.73 -14.16 -4.39
C TYR A 82 10.61 -15.39 -4.23
N GLU A 83 11.37 -15.74 -5.27
CA GLU A 83 12.23 -16.90 -5.34
C GLU A 83 13.36 -16.82 -4.32
N GLU A 84 13.99 -15.66 -4.17
CA GLU A 84 15.01 -15.40 -3.13
C GLU A 84 14.43 -15.53 -1.71
N MET A 85 13.13 -15.24 -1.54
CA MET A 85 12.41 -15.43 -0.28
C MET A 85 11.87 -16.86 -0.09
N GLY A 86 12.06 -17.74 -1.08
CA GLY A 86 11.62 -19.14 -1.03
C GLY A 86 10.17 -19.37 -1.43
N PHE A 87 9.56 -18.45 -2.20
CA PHE A 87 8.18 -18.54 -2.67
C PHE A 87 8.09 -18.43 -4.19
N THR A 88 7.04 -19.00 -4.76
CA THR A 88 6.55 -18.60 -6.09
C THR A 88 5.47 -17.54 -5.96
N ARG A 89 5.22 -16.81 -7.05
CA ARG A 89 4.14 -15.83 -7.10
C ARG A 89 2.78 -16.47 -6.82
N GLU A 90 2.51 -17.64 -7.40
CA GLU A 90 1.25 -18.38 -7.23
C GLU A 90 1.02 -18.75 -5.77
N GLN A 91 2.10 -19.13 -5.06
CA GLN A 91 2.03 -19.40 -3.63
C GLN A 91 1.62 -18.13 -2.86
N ILE A 92 2.24 -16.98 -3.12
CA ILE A 92 1.89 -15.72 -2.46
C ILE A 92 0.44 -15.31 -2.76
N VAL A 93 0.03 -15.36 -4.03
CA VAL A 93 -1.35 -15.04 -4.44
C VAL A 93 -2.34 -15.99 -3.76
N GLY A 94 -2.02 -17.29 -3.65
CA GLY A 94 -2.85 -18.26 -2.95
C GLY A 94 -2.92 -18.03 -1.45
N ILE A 95 -1.78 -17.77 -0.80
CA ILE A 95 -1.66 -17.55 0.65
C ILE A 95 -2.47 -16.31 1.08
N TYR A 96 -2.44 -15.24 0.28
CA TYR A 96 -3.07 -13.96 0.59
C TYR A 96 -4.32 -13.68 -0.27
N ALA A 97 -4.95 -14.71 -0.85
CA ALA A 97 -6.06 -14.56 -1.80
C ALA A 97 -7.19 -13.64 -1.29
N ASP A 98 -7.53 -13.72 -0.01
CA ASP A 98 -8.55 -12.86 0.61
C ASP A 98 -8.17 -11.38 0.59
N VAL A 99 -6.89 -11.05 0.78
CA VAL A 99 -6.36 -9.69 0.74
C VAL A 99 -6.39 -9.16 -0.70
N PHE A 100 -5.88 -9.95 -1.65
CA PHE A 100 -5.91 -9.61 -3.08
C PHE A 100 -7.34 -9.34 -3.54
N LYS A 101 -8.28 -10.22 -3.17
CA LYS A 101 -9.69 -10.07 -3.50
C LYS A 101 -10.32 -8.84 -2.85
N ARG A 102 -10.08 -8.61 -1.55
CA ARG A 102 -10.70 -7.50 -0.81
C ARG A 102 -10.30 -6.14 -1.36
N PHE A 103 -9.06 -5.99 -1.79
CA PHE A 103 -8.51 -4.73 -2.28
C PHE A 103 -8.45 -4.61 -3.80
N GLU A 104 -8.93 -5.64 -4.51
CA GLU A 104 -8.92 -5.73 -5.97
C GLU A 104 -7.50 -5.58 -6.54
N PHE A 105 -6.52 -6.18 -5.87
CA PHE A 105 -5.14 -6.20 -6.36
C PHE A 105 -5.02 -7.12 -7.58
N GLU A 106 -4.16 -6.72 -8.52
CA GLU A 106 -3.92 -7.47 -9.74
C GLU A 106 -3.26 -8.82 -9.42
N THR A 107 -3.89 -9.91 -9.89
CA THR A 107 -3.38 -11.27 -9.71
C THR A 107 -2.80 -11.85 -10.99
N ARG A 108 -2.94 -11.18 -12.15
CA ARG A 108 -2.26 -11.58 -13.39
C ARG A 108 -0.76 -11.32 -13.29
N GLU A 109 0.05 -12.16 -13.93
CA GLU A 109 1.47 -11.86 -14.09
C GLU A 109 1.60 -10.52 -14.80
N GLU A 110 2.29 -9.56 -14.17
CA GLU A 110 2.77 -8.40 -14.90
C GLU A 110 3.80 -8.93 -15.90
N THR A 111 3.51 -8.80 -17.20
CA THR A 111 4.60 -8.73 -18.17
C THR A 111 5.45 -7.56 -17.70
N PRO A 112 6.77 -7.72 -17.44
CA PRO A 112 7.55 -6.65 -16.87
C PRO A 112 7.42 -5.45 -17.79
N VAL A 113 6.71 -4.42 -17.33
CA VAL A 113 6.76 -3.12 -17.97
C VAL A 113 8.15 -2.63 -17.67
N THR A 114 9.06 -2.83 -18.62
CA THR A 114 10.29 -2.05 -18.67
C THR A 114 9.83 -0.59 -18.68
N LYS A 115 9.83 0.07 -17.52
CA LYS A 115 9.83 1.52 -17.47
C LYS A 115 11.20 1.93 -18.00
N SER A 116 11.36 1.89 -19.32
CA SER A 116 12.26 2.80 -20.00
C SER A 116 11.70 4.19 -19.72
N ILE A 117 12.20 4.78 -18.63
CA ILE A 117 12.18 6.22 -18.51
C ILE A 117 13.15 6.67 -19.61
N GLU A 118 12.61 6.92 -20.81
CA GLU A 118 13.27 7.81 -21.74
C GLU A 118 13.36 9.16 -21.02
N LEU A 119 14.54 9.43 -20.49
CA LEU A 119 14.99 10.78 -20.19
C LEU A 119 15.11 11.48 -21.54
N ASP A 120 13.99 12.00 -22.04
CA ASP A 120 14.04 13.05 -23.04
C ASP A 120 14.66 14.29 -22.38
N MET A 121 15.76 14.73 -22.99
CA MET A 121 16.57 15.88 -22.63
C MET A 121 15.81 17.20 -22.77
#